data_AF-A0A1Y4S0P5-F1
#
_entry.id   AF-A0A1Y4S0P5-F1
#
_cell.length_a   1.000
_cell.length_b   1.000
_cell.length_c   1.000
_cell.angle_alpha   90.00
_cell.angle_beta   90.00
_cell.angle_gamma   90.00
#
_symmetry.space_group_name_H-M   'P 1'
#
loop_
_entity.id
_entity.type
_entity.pdbx_description
1 polymer ?
#
loop_
_entity_poly.entity_id
_entity_poly.type
_entity_poly.pdbx_seq_one_letter_code
_entity_poly.pdbx_strand_id
1 'polypeptide(L)'
;MKPEILHNDHMMFLDRALETQRTALLTAMADAVSECRTAADQAAELTETGETGLLRLVEILCAAKVQRGQAGETVLEGTEVQILADVVAQLYACLTECRFVGPLGLAAYAELSSMAASLMLGEWFD
;
A
#
# COMPACT_ATOMS: atom_id res chain seq x y z
N MET A 1 47.38 17.21 2.10
CA MET A 1 46.08 16.65 1.67
C MET A 1 45.04 17.02 2.72
N LYS A 2 43.95 17.69 2.32
CA LYS A 2 42.78 17.82 3.21
C LYS A 2 42.13 16.43 3.32
N PRO A 3 41.71 15.97 4.50
CA PRO A 3 40.93 14.76 4.58
C PRO A 3 39.57 15.07 3.95
N GLU A 4 39.33 14.55 2.77
CA GLU A 4 37.97 14.37 2.28
C GLU A 4 37.32 13.39 3.25
N ILE A 5 36.53 13.92 4.18
CA ILE A 5 35.64 13.11 4.99
C ILE A 5 34.68 12.48 3.99
N LEU A 6 34.96 11.22 3.61
CA LEU A 6 34.05 10.40 2.83
C LEU A 6 32.70 10.50 3.51
N HIS A 7 31.74 11.13 2.84
CA HIS A 7 30.35 11.16 3.26
C HIS A 7 29.83 9.73 3.14
N ASN A 8 30.10 8.91 4.16
CA ASN A 8 29.61 7.55 4.23
C ASN A 8 28.12 7.63 4.49
N ASP A 9 27.34 7.43 3.42
CA ASP A 9 25.92 7.21 3.55
C ASP A 9 25.69 5.82 4.15
N HIS A 10 25.56 5.80 5.48
CA HIS A 10 25.32 4.58 6.24
C HIS A 10 23.95 3.95 5.96
N MET A 11 23.04 4.67 5.27
CA MET A 11 21.70 4.20 4.97
C MET A 11 21.54 3.62 3.56
N MET A 12 22.62 3.57 2.76
CA MET A 12 22.57 3.13 1.35
C MET A 12 21.90 1.77 1.13
N PHE A 13 22.03 0.82 2.07
CA PHE A 13 21.40 -0.50 1.97
C PHE A 13 19.91 -0.46 2.29
N LEU A 14 19.50 0.40 3.23
CA LEU A 14 18.09 0.62 3.52
C LEU A 14 17.41 1.29 2.33
N ASP A 15 18.05 2.28 1.72
CA ASP A 15 17.47 2.97 0.56
C ASP A 15 17.29 2.01 -0.63
N ARG A 16 18.26 1.12 -0.86
CA ARG A 16 18.13 0.05 -1.87
C ARG A 16 17.02 -0.93 -1.54
N ALA A 17 16.87 -1.33 -0.28
CA ALA A 17 15.79 -2.21 0.15
C ALA A 17 14.42 -1.55 -0.07
N LEU A 18 14.28 -0.27 0.30
CA LEU A 18 13.08 0.53 0.06
C LEU A 18 12.72 0.61 -1.42
N GLU A 19 13.68 0.91 -2.30
CA GLU A 19 13.41 0.98 -3.74
C GLU A 19 13.03 -0.39 -4.33
N THR A 20 13.73 -1.45 -3.92
CA THR A 20 13.43 -2.82 -4.38
C THR A 20 12.02 -3.21 -3.97
N GLN A 21 11.67 -2.97 -2.71
CA GLN A 21 10.38 -3.36 -2.18
C GLN A 21 9.25 -2.51 -2.74
N ARG A 22 9.44 -1.19 -2.88
CA ARG A 22 8.48 -0.30 -3.53
C ARG A 22 8.19 -0.74 -4.97
N THR A 23 9.24 -1.06 -5.73
CA THR A 23 9.08 -1.48 -7.13
C THR A 23 8.25 -2.76 -7.24
N ALA A 24 8.56 -3.77 -6.43
CA ALA A 24 7.80 -5.02 -6.39
C ALA A 24 6.35 -4.78 -5.93
N LEU A 25 6.16 -3.95 -4.90
CA LEU A 25 4.85 -3.63 -4.36
C LEU A 25 3.96 -2.89 -5.38
N LEU A 26 4.51 -1.98 -6.17
CA LEU A 26 3.74 -1.27 -7.19
C LEU A 26 3.12 -2.23 -8.21
N THR A 27 3.88 -3.25 -8.66
CA THR A 27 3.32 -4.29 -9.53
C THR A 27 2.21 -5.07 -8.84
N ALA A 28 2.46 -5.58 -7.63
CA ALA A 28 1.47 -6.36 -6.89
C ALA A 28 0.19 -5.55 -6.58
N MET A 29 0.32 -4.26 -6.27
CA MET A 29 -0.81 -3.38 -6.01
C MET A 29 -1.59 -3.06 -7.28
N ALA A 30 -0.95 -2.96 -8.45
CA ALA A 30 -1.66 -2.79 -9.72
C ALA A 30 -2.54 -4.01 -10.03
N ASP A 31 -2.02 -5.21 -9.80
CA ASP A 31 -2.79 -6.45 -9.93
C ASP A 31 -3.93 -6.50 -8.89
N ALA A 32 -3.64 -6.12 -7.64
CA ALA A 32 -4.65 -6.01 -6.58
C ALA A 32 -5.80 -5.05 -6.92
N VAL A 33 -5.51 -3.90 -7.55
CA VAL A 33 -6.55 -2.98 -8.03
C VAL A 33 -7.47 -3.68 -9.04
N SER A 34 -6.90 -4.46 -9.96
CA SER A 34 -7.67 -5.16 -11.00
C SER A 34 -8.60 -6.22 -10.39
N GLU A 35 -8.09 -7.03 -9.48
CA GLU A 35 -8.90 -8.07 -8.82
C GLU A 35 -9.99 -7.47 -7.95
N CYS A 36 -9.69 -6.44 -7.14
CA CYS A 36 -10.73 -5.80 -6.32
C CYS A 36 -11.83 -5.15 -7.15
N ARG A 37 -11.50 -4.58 -8.33
CA ARG A 37 -12.51 -4.07 -9.26
C ARG A 37 -13.38 -5.20 -9.82
N THR A 38 -12.76 -6.32 -10.17
CA THR A 38 -13.48 -7.50 -10.65
C THR A 38 -14.42 -8.06 -9.58
N ALA A 39 -13.95 -8.17 -8.33
CA ALA A 39 -14.76 -8.58 -7.19
C ALA A 39 -15.93 -7.61 -6.93
N ALA A 40 -15.69 -6.30 -7.04
CA ALA A 40 -16.73 -5.29 -6.90
C ALA A 40 -17.78 -5.36 -8.03
N ASP A 41 -17.36 -5.56 -9.28
CA ASP A 41 -18.26 -5.74 -10.42
C ASP A 41 -19.11 -7.01 -10.31
N GLN A 42 -18.58 -8.04 -9.64
CA GLN A 42 -19.28 -9.28 -9.32
C GLN A 42 -20.12 -9.20 -8.04
N ALA A 43 -20.06 -8.07 -7.32
CA ALA A 43 -20.67 -7.89 -6.00
C ALA A 43 -20.29 -9.00 -5.00
N ALA A 44 -19.02 -9.42 -5.03
CA ALA A 44 -18.50 -10.40 -4.07
C ALA A 44 -18.62 -9.88 -2.64
N GLU A 45 -18.85 -10.79 -1.69
CA GLU A 45 -18.85 -10.47 -0.27
C GLU A 45 -17.43 -10.61 0.29
N LEU A 46 -17.11 -9.77 1.29
CA LEU A 46 -15.83 -9.89 1.98
C LEU A 46 -15.91 -10.98 3.03
N THR A 47 -14.83 -11.75 3.17
CA THR A 47 -14.64 -12.62 4.33
C THR A 47 -14.31 -11.77 5.57
N GLU A 48 -14.37 -12.36 6.78
CA GLU A 48 -13.90 -11.69 8.02
C GLU A 48 -12.44 -11.21 7.90
N THR A 49 -11.61 -11.98 7.17
CA THR A 49 -10.23 -11.59 6.88
C THR A 49 -10.19 -10.39 5.92
N GLY A 50 -11.06 -10.39 4.90
CA GLY A 50 -11.23 -9.28 3.96
C GLY A 50 -11.67 -7.98 4.65
N GLU A 51 -12.65 -8.04 5.54
CA GLU A 51 -13.13 -6.89 6.32
C GLU A 51 -12.03 -6.32 7.23
N THR A 52 -11.31 -7.19 7.95
CA THR A 52 -10.19 -6.79 8.81
C THR A 52 -9.06 -6.18 7.99
N GLY A 53 -8.74 -6.79 6.85
CA GLY A 53 -7.76 -6.29 5.90
C GLY A 53 -8.14 -4.92 5.35
N LEU A 54 -9.41 -4.71 5.01
CA LEU A 54 -9.94 -3.44 4.54
C LEU A 54 -9.74 -2.32 5.56
N LEU A 55 -10.11 -2.55 6.83
CA LEU A 55 -9.89 -1.57 7.90
C LEU A 55 -8.42 -1.18 8.00
N ARG A 56 -7.51 -2.16 7.93
CA ARG A 56 -6.08 -1.89 7.98
C ARG A 56 -5.58 -1.10 6.77
N LEU A 57 -6.07 -1.38 5.57
CA LEU A 57 -5.73 -0.59 4.37
C LEU A 57 -6.22 0.86 4.50
N VAL A 58 -7.41 1.08 5.05
CA VAL A 58 -7.95 2.42 5.31
C VAL A 58 -7.07 3.19 6.28
N GLU A 59 -6.59 2.56 7.36
CA GLU A 59 -5.66 3.18 8.31
C GLU A 59 -4.35 3.61 7.63
N ILE A 60 -3.76 2.71 6.82
CA ILE A 60 -2.51 3.00 6.10
C ILE A 60 -2.72 4.14 5.10
N LEU A 61 -3.83 4.13 4.36
CA LEU A 61 -4.16 5.19 3.40
C LEU A 61 -4.34 6.54 4.10
N CYS A 62 -5.06 6.57 5.22
CA CYS A 62 -5.24 7.77 6.02
C CYS A 62 -3.90 8.32 6.52
N ALA A 63 -3.04 7.45 7.07
CA ALA A 63 -1.71 7.85 7.53
C ALA A 63 -0.86 8.44 6.39
N ALA A 64 -0.89 7.79 5.22
CA ALA A 64 -0.17 8.25 4.04
C ALA A 64 -0.69 9.62 3.55
N LYS A 65 -2.01 9.82 3.50
CA LYS A 65 -2.62 11.11 3.11
C LYS A 65 -2.35 12.22 4.12
N VAL A 66 -2.38 11.93 5.42
CA VAL A 66 -2.03 12.91 6.48
C VAL A 66 -0.60 13.42 6.30
N GLN A 67 0.35 12.52 6.00
CA GLN A 67 1.74 12.92 5.74
C GLN A 67 1.89 13.82 4.50
N ARG A 68 0.93 13.78 3.58
CA ARG A 68 0.90 14.61 2.35
C ARG A 68 0.08 15.89 2.51
N GLY A 69 -0.50 16.15 3.67
CA GLY A 69 -1.38 17.30 3.90
C GLY A 69 -2.76 17.17 3.25
N GLN A 70 -3.15 15.96 2.83
CA GLN A 70 -4.43 15.64 2.18
C GLN A 70 -5.49 15.12 3.17
N ALA A 71 -5.43 15.58 4.43
CA ALA A 71 -6.36 15.15 5.46
C ALA A 71 -7.79 15.61 5.10
N GLY A 72 -8.69 14.67 4.83
CA GLY A 72 -10.10 14.95 4.47
C GLY A 72 -10.52 14.57 3.05
N GLU A 73 -9.59 14.12 2.19
CA GLU A 73 -9.90 13.72 0.79
C GLU A 73 -10.31 12.25 0.63
N THR A 74 -10.56 11.51 1.71
CA THR A 74 -11.04 10.11 1.63
C THR A 74 -12.56 10.07 1.77
N VAL A 75 -13.26 10.19 0.64
CA VAL A 75 -14.68 9.80 0.57
C VAL A 75 -14.70 8.32 0.23
N LEU A 76 -15.24 7.50 1.13
CA LEU A 76 -15.44 6.06 0.95
C LEU A 76 -16.95 5.83 0.99
N GLU A 77 -17.52 5.47 -0.16
CA GLU A 77 -18.95 5.25 -0.32
C GLU A 77 -19.19 3.95 -1.08
N GLY A 78 -20.32 3.29 -0.79
CA GLY A 78 -20.72 2.04 -1.44
C GLY A 78 -20.64 0.83 -0.50
N THR A 79 -20.69 -0.36 -1.10
CA THR A 79 -20.50 -1.64 -0.42
C THR A 79 -19.05 -1.83 0.01
N GLU A 80 -18.79 -2.75 0.94
CA GLU A 80 -17.44 -2.98 1.46
C GLU A 80 -16.44 -3.39 0.36
N VAL A 81 -16.86 -4.20 -0.61
CA VAL A 81 -16.03 -4.58 -1.77
C VAL A 81 -15.73 -3.40 -2.70
N GLN A 82 -16.68 -2.45 -2.85
CA GLN A 82 -16.45 -1.22 -3.60
C GLN A 82 -15.46 -0.30 -2.88
N ILE A 83 -15.64 -0.16 -1.56
CA ILE A 83 -14.72 0.60 -0.71
C ILE A 83 -13.32 -0.01 -0.76
N LEU A 84 -13.19 -1.34 -0.75
CA LEU A 84 -11.92 -2.04 -0.91
C LEU A 84 -11.25 -1.71 -2.25
N ALA A 85 -12.00 -1.78 -3.36
CA ALA A 85 -11.48 -1.42 -4.67
C ALA A 85 -10.95 0.02 -4.72
N ASP A 86 -11.69 0.96 -4.12
CA ASP A 86 -11.29 2.36 -4.05
C ASP A 86 -10.08 2.60 -3.16
N VAL A 87 -10.01 1.94 -2.00
CA VAL A 87 -8.88 2.07 -1.06
C VAL A 87 -7.60 1.52 -1.67
N VAL A 88 -7.65 0.34 -2.31
CA VAL A 88 -6.48 -0.27 -2.97
C VAL A 88 -6.01 0.62 -4.12
N ALA A 89 -6.92 1.19 -4.92
CA ALA A 89 -6.59 2.12 -6.00
C ALA A 89 -5.95 3.42 -5.48
N GLN A 90 -6.48 3.99 -4.40
CA GLN A 90 -5.92 5.19 -3.79
C GLN A 90 -4.54 4.93 -3.15
N LEU A 91 -4.33 3.76 -2.55
CA LEU A 91 -3.02 3.35 -2.04
C LEU A 91 -2.01 3.18 -3.17
N TYR A 92 -2.38 2.51 -4.26
CA TYR A 92 -1.52 2.40 -5.45
C TYR A 92 -1.14 3.79 -6.00
N ALA A 93 -2.09 4.72 -6.08
CA ALA A 93 -1.82 6.09 -6.47
C ALA A 93 -0.85 6.79 -5.51
N CYS A 94 -1.03 6.67 -4.18
CA CYS A 94 -0.04 7.21 -3.24
C CYS A 94 1.32 6.60 -3.52
N LEU A 95 1.46 5.27 -3.54
CA LEU A 95 2.76 4.60 -3.71
C LEU A 95 3.50 5.04 -4.98
N THR A 96 2.75 5.40 -6.03
CA THR A 96 3.30 5.93 -7.28
C THR A 96 3.88 7.33 -7.10
N GLU A 97 3.19 8.19 -6.34
CA GLU A 97 3.55 9.59 -6.16
C GLU A 97 4.36 9.86 -4.87
N CYS A 98 4.38 8.91 -3.94
CA CYS A 98 4.85 9.03 -2.56
C CYS A 98 5.84 7.90 -2.27
N ARG A 99 6.98 8.26 -1.65
CA ARG A 99 7.97 7.27 -1.18
C ARG A 99 7.95 7.24 0.34
N PHE A 100 7.70 6.07 0.91
CA PHE A 100 7.90 5.85 2.33
C PHE A 100 9.39 5.72 2.60
N VAL A 101 9.86 6.35 3.67
CA VAL A 101 11.28 6.48 3.99
C VAL A 101 11.61 5.88 5.35
N GLY A 102 12.87 5.51 5.51
CA GLY A 102 13.38 4.94 6.76
C GLY A 102 12.80 3.55 7.08
N PRO A 103 13.14 3.00 8.26
CA PRO A 103 12.77 1.63 8.64
C PRO A 103 11.26 1.41 8.74
N LEU A 104 10.51 2.42 9.19
CA LEU A 104 9.04 2.34 9.25
C LEU A 104 8.42 2.28 7.86
N GLY A 105 8.99 2.99 6.87
CA GLY A 105 8.54 2.88 5.48
C GLY A 105 8.75 1.49 4.90
N LEU A 106 9.86 0.84 5.25
CA LEU A 106 10.13 -0.54 4.85
C LEU A 106 9.12 -1.51 5.46
N ALA A 107 8.79 -1.33 6.75
CA ALA A 107 7.76 -2.12 7.41
C ALA A 107 6.37 -1.96 6.76
N ALA A 108 6.00 -0.72 6.40
CA ALA A 108 4.76 -0.45 5.68
C ALA A 108 4.74 -1.14 4.30
N TYR A 109 5.85 -1.13 3.56
CA TYR A 109 5.93 -1.89 2.31
C TYR A 109 5.83 -3.40 2.51
N ALA A 110 6.38 -3.95 3.59
CA ALA A 110 6.27 -5.37 3.91
C ALA A 110 4.84 -5.79 4.23
N GLU A 111 4.15 -5.00 5.06
CA GLU A 111 2.75 -5.22 5.41
C GLU A 111 1.86 -5.16 4.16
N LEU A 112 1.95 -4.08 3.37
CA LEU A 112 1.18 -3.95 2.13
C LEU A 112 1.49 -5.08 1.12
N SER A 113 2.74 -5.54 1.04
CA SER A 113 3.09 -6.67 0.17
C SER A 113 2.40 -7.96 0.62
N SER A 114 2.34 -8.21 1.93
CA SER A 114 1.64 -9.37 2.49
C SER A 114 0.13 -9.29 2.25
N MET A 115 -0.46 -8.10 2.42
CA MET A 115 -1.89 -7.87 2.19
C MET A 115 -2.25 -8.05 0.72
N ALA A 116 -1.45 -7.49 -0.20
CA ALA A 116 -1.63 -7.68 -1.63
C ALA A 116 -1.52 -9.17 -2.03
N ALA A 117 -0.56 -9.91 -1.47
CA ALA A 117 -0.43 -11.34 -1.74
C ALA A 117 -1.67 -12.14 -1.27
N SER A 118 -2.19 -11.85 -0.08
CA SER A 118 -3.40 -12.48 0.46
C SER A 118 -4.64 -12.17 -0.40
N LEU A 119 -4.78 -10.93 -0.86
CA LEU A 119 -5.80 -10.54 -1.85
C LEU A 119 -5.69 -11.36 -3.15
N MET A 120 -4.48 -11.52 -3.68
CA MET A 120 -4.22 -12.29 -4.93
C MET A 120 -4.46 -13.79 -4.79
N LEU A 121 -4.44 -14.32 -3.57
CA LEU A 121 -4.83 -15.69 -3.30
C LEU A 121 -6.35 -15.86 -3.17
N GLY A 122 -7.12 -14.76 -3.25
CA GLY A 122 -8.58 -14.76 -3.12
C GLY A 122 -9.06 -14.90 -1.68
N GLU A 123 -8.18 -14.78 -0.67
CA GLU A 123 -8.51 -15.05 0.74
C GLU A 123 -9.52 -14.04 1.34
N TRP A 124 -9.77 -12.94 0.64
CA TRP A 124 -10.57 -11.81 1.12
C TRP A 124 -12.01 -11.86 0.61
N PHE A 125 -12.32 -12.75 -0.32
CA PHE A 125 -13.63 -12.85 -0.97
C PHE A 125 -14.23 -14.24 -0.76
N ASP A 126 -15.55 -14.32 -0.60
CA ASP A 126 -16.32 -15.58 -0.54
C ASP A 126 -16.68 -16.16 -1.92
#